data_AF-A0A7S1M944-F1
#
_entry.id   AF-A0A7S1M944-F1
#
_cell.length_a   1.000
_cell.length_b   1.000
_cell.length_c   1.000
_cell.angle_alpha   90.00
_cell.angle_beta   90.00
_cell.angle_gamma   90.00
#
_symmetry.space_group_name_H-M   'P 1'
#
loop_
_entity.id
_entity.type
_entity.pdbx_description
1 polymer ?
#
loop_
_entity_poly.entity_id
_entity_poly.type
_entity_poly.pdbx_seq_one_letter_code
_entity_poly.pdbx_strand_id
1 'polypeptide(L)'
;DYDAMHKDYSESVDALQRAIAILKKQGYDRKQASLTQVSALKQLNLIPKEAKRAIELFLAQDPQDGLSVSAPEAAGYEFQSHGIIEMLEKLLDKFINERTDLEKQEMNSKHA
;
A
#
# COMPACT_ATOMS: atom_id res chain seq x y z
N ASP A 1 -20.63 15.38 1.95
CA ASP A 1 -19.56 14.64 1.23
C ASP A 1 -18.24 14.58 1.98
N TYR A 2 -17.87 15.59 2.78
CA TYR A 2 -16.67 15.59 3.62
C TYR A 2 -16.52 14.31 4.47
N ASP A 3 -17.55 13.91 5.23
CA ASP A 3 -17.47 12.75 6.14
C ASP A 3 -17.13 11.45 5.40
N ALA A 4 -17.72 11.25 4.21
CA ALA A 4 -17.44 10.10 3.36
C ALA A 4 -15.99 10.13 2.83
N MET A 5 -15.54 11.26 2.27
CA MET A 5 -14.16 11.38 1.78
C MET A 5 -13.13 11.26 2.90
N HIS A 6 -13.35 11.94 4.03
CA HIS A 6 -12.49 11.87 5.20
C HIS A 6 -12.38 10.44 5.73
N LYS A 7 -13.49 9.70 5.75
CA LYS A 7 -13.53 8.29 6.10
C LYS A 7 -12.75 7.44 5.09
N ASP A 8 -12.99 7.60 3.80
CA ASP A 8 -12.26 6.87 2.74
C ASP A 8 -10.74 7.08 2.85
N TYR A 9 -10.29 8.34 3.06
CA TYR A 9 -8.87 8.65 3.26
C TYR A 9 -8.34 8.04 4.55
N SER A 10 -9.09 8.10 5.65
CA SER A 10 -8.67 7.53 6.94
C SER A 10 -8.52 6.01 6.88
N GLU A 11 -9.48 5.32 6.28
CA GLU A 11 -9.42 3.86 6.07
C GLU A 11 -8.25 3.48 5.15
N SER A 12 -8.01 4.29 4.10
CA SER A 12 -6.91 4.06 3.19
C SER A 12 -5.53 4.30 3.82
N VAL A 13 -5.40 5.32 4.68
CA VAL A 13 -4.18 5.62 5.45
C VAL A 13 -3.84 4.46 6.39
N ASP A 14 -4.81 3.98 7.19
CA ASP A 14 -4.58 2.86 8.11
C ASP A 14 -4.18 1.58 7.35
N ALA A 15 -4.87 1.27 6.26
CA ALA A 15 -4.56 0.12 5.44
C ALA A 15 -3.16 0.20 4.82
N LEU A 16 -2.76 1.37 4.30
CA LEU A 16 -1.42 1.62 3.77
C LEU A 16 -0.35 1.43 4.84
N GLN A 17 -0.53 1.99 6.04
CA GLN A 17 0.41 1.83 7.16
C GLN A 17 0.61 0.36 7.52
N ARG A 18 -0.48 -0.41 7.62
CA ARG A 18 -0.43 -1.85 7.92
C ARG A 18 0.31 -2.62 6.82
N ALA A 19 -0.04 -2.37 5.55
CA ALA A 19 0.60 -3.04 4.43
C ALA A 19 2.11 -2.74 4.35
N ILE A 20 2.51 -1.48 4.53
CA ILE A 20 3.93 -1.08 4.56
C ILE A 20 4.66 -1.77 5.71
N ALA A 21 4.08 -1.78 6.91
CA ALA A 21 4.69 -2.43 8.07
C ALA A 21 4.91 -3.93 7.85
N ILE A 22 3.99 -4.60 7.15
CA ILE A 22 4.10 -6.01 6.83
C ILE A 22 5.14 -6.24 5.76
N LEU A 23 5.16 -5.44 4.69
CA LEU A 23 6.17 -5.54 3.63
C LEU A 23 7.58 -5.35 4.19
N LYS A 24 7.77 -4.35 5.07
CA LYS A 24 9.03 -4.13 5.79
C LYS A 24 9.41 -5.32 6.69
N LYS A 25 8.44 -5.97 7.34
CA LYS A 25 8.68 -7.19 8.16
C LYS A 25 8.92 -8.45 7.33
N GLN A 26 8.26 -8.58 6.17
CA GLN A 26 8.30 -9.75 5.30
C GLN A 26 9.54 -9.79 4.39
N GLY A 27 10.34 -8.72 4.33
CA GLY A 27 11.61 -8.70 3.60
C GLY A 27 12.58 -9.83 3.97
N TYR A 28 12.36 -10.52 5.10
CA TYR A 28 13.23 -11.59 5.61
C TYR A 28 12.60 -12.99 5.70
N ASP A 29 11.27 -13.12 5.85
CA ASP A 29 10.61 -14.42 6.12
C ASP A 29 9.26 -14.49 5.40
N ARG A 30 9.26 -15.04 4.18
CA ARG A 30 8.09 -15.06 3.29
C ARG A 30 7.05 -16.07 3.80
N LYS A 31 6.02 -15.59 4.50
CA LYS A 31 4.81 -16.39 4.81
C LYS A 31 3.65 -15.79 4.03
N GLN A 32 3.09 -16.55 3.09
CA GLN A 32 1.95 -16.13 2.26
C GLN A 32 0.78 -15.55 3.07
N ALA A 33 0.57 -16.00 4.31
CA ALA A 33 -0.46 -15.49 5.22
C ALA A 33 -0.35 -13.97 5.50
N SER A 34 0.85 -13.39 5.39
CA SER A 34 1.09 -11.97 5.68
C SER A 34 0.67 -11.06 4.52
N LEU A 35 0.64 -11.54 3.27
CA LEU A 35 0.37 -10.70 2.10
C LEU A 35 -1.12 -10.37 1.87
N THR A 36 -2.02 -11.01 2.62
CA THR A 36 -3.47 -10.75 2.59
C THR A 36 -3.82 -9.29 2.91
N GLN A 37 -3.03 -8.65 3.76
CA GLN A 37 -3.22 -7.22 4.10
C GLN A 37 -2.75 -6.31 2.97
N VAL A 38 -1.74 -6.73 2.21
CA VAL A 38 -1.26 -6.00 1.03
C VAL A 38 -2.27 -6.12 -0.12
N SER A 39 -2.90 -7.29 -0.30
CA SER A 39 -3.95 -7.48 -1.31
C SER A 39 -5.23 -6.68 -1.01
N ALA A 40 -5.54 -6.42 0.26
CA ALA A 40 -6.66 -5.58 0.67
C ALA A 40 -6.53 -4.13 0.13
N LEU A 41 -5.31 -3.62 -0.07
CA LEU A 41 -5.10 -2.30 -0.68
C LEU A 41 -5.74 -2.16 -2.07
N LYS A 42 -5.85 -3.25 -2.82
CA LYS A 42 -6.47 -3.24 -4.16
C LYS A 42 -7.97 -2.94 -4.11
N GLN A 43 -8.62 -3.23 -2.98
CA GLN A 43 -10.06 -3.00 -2.76
C GLN A 43 -10.36 -1.53 -2.45
N LEU A 44 -9.36 -0.76 -2.01
CA LEU A 44 -9.54 0.66 -1.71
C LEU A 44 -9.75 1.45 -3.00
N ASN A 45 -10.79 2.29 -3.03
CA ASN A 45 -11.12 3.10 -4.21
C ASN A 45 -10.13 4.25 -4.43
N LEU A 46 -9.54 4.77 -3.35
CA LEU A 46 -8.59 5.88 -3.42
C LEU A 46 -7.23 5.48 -3.99
N ILE A 47 -6.84 4.20 -3.89
CA ILE A 47 -5.54 3.73 -4.39
C ILE A 47 -5.53 3.83 -5.92
N PRO A 48 -4.55 4.51 -6.52
CA PRO A 48 -4.49 4.68 -7.97
C PRO A 48 -4.26 3.34 -8.68
N LYS A 49 -4.77 3.22 -9.92
CA LYS A 49 -4.67 2.01 -10.75
C LYS A 49 -3.23 1.52 -10.91
N GLU A 50 -2.29 2.45 -11.03
CA GLU A 50 -0.87 2.15 -11.16
C GLU A 50 -0.33 1.42 -9.92
N ALA A 51 -0.69 1.89 -8.72
CA ALA A 51 -0.33 1.24 -7.47
C ALA A 51 -1.02 -0.11 -7.30
N LYS A 52 -2.31 -0.22 -7.67
CA LYS A 52 -3.02 -1.51 -7.68
C LYS A 52 -2.32 -2.53 -8.57
N ARG A 53 -1.85 -2.11 -9.75
CA ARG A 53 -1.12 -2.96 -10.69
C ARG A 53 0.24 -3.36 -10.15
N ALA A 54 0.98 -2.44 -9.54
CA ALA A 54 2.27 -2.76 -8.93
C ALA A 54 2.12 -3.78 -7.79
N ILE A 55 1.12 -3.59 -6.92
CA ILE A 55 0.76 -4.55 -5.85
C ILE A 55 0.34 -5.90 -6.43
N GLU A 56 -0.46 -5.89 -7.50
CA GLU A 56 -0.88 -7.12 -8.17
C GLU A 56 0.30 -7.90 -8.76
N LEU A 57 1.21 -7.22 -9.44
CA LEU A 57 2.43 -7.84 -9.97
C LEU A 57 3.30 -8.42 -8.85
N PHE A 58 3.42 -7.70 -7.74
CA PHE A 58 4.14 -8.17 -6.55
C PHE A 58 3.50 -9.42 -5.92
N LEU A 59 2.16 -9.48 -5.86
CA LEU A 59 1.42 -10.63 -5.33
C LEU A 59 1.38 -11.81 -6.30
N ALA A 60 1.37 -11.54 -7.61
CA ALA A 60 1.33 -12.55 -8.67
C ALA A 60 2.67 -13.25 -8.88
N GLN A 61 3.77 -12.71 -8.36
CA GLN A 61 5.06 -13.41 -8.28
C GLN A 61 4.99 -14.51 -7.22
N ASP A 62 4.35 -15.61 -7.59
CA ASP A 62 4.29 -16.84 -6.82
C ASP A 62 5.68 -17.51 -6.78
N PRO A 63 6.14 -18.00 -5.61
CA PRO A 63 7.40 -18.74 -5.50
C PRO A 63 7.36 -20.14 -6.16
N GLN A 64 6.24 -20.59 -6.73
CA GLN A 64 6.10 -21.94 -7.30
C GLN A 64 6.85 -22.21 -8.61
N ASP A 65 7.53 -21.22 -9.19
CA ASP A 65 8.55 -21.48 -10.23
C ASP A 65 9.92 -21.88 -9.63
N GLY A 66 10.00 -21.95 -8.29
CA GLY A 66 11.20 -22.34 -7.53
C GLY A 66 11.44 -23.85 -7.43
N LEU A 67 11.08 -24.66 -8.43
CA LEU A 67 11.49 -26.07 -8.44
C LEU A 67 12.95 -26.29 -8.86
N SER A 68 13.67 -25.26 -9.33
CA SER A 68 15.12 -25.39 -9.55
C SER A 68 15.79 -24.05 -9.89
N VAL A 69 16.04 -23.15 -8.92
CA VAL A 69 17.19 -22.22 -9.06
C VAL A 69 17.54 -21.60 -7.71
N SER A 70 18.72 -21.96 -7.20
CA SER A 70 19.39 -21.25 -6.12
C SER A 70 20.11 -20.02 -6.69
N ALA A 71 19.63 -18.82 -6.35
CA ALA A 71 20.18 -17.46 -6.62
C ALA A 71 20.22 -17.04 -8.11
N PRO A 72 19.75 -15.84 -8.54
CA PRO A 72 19.80 -14.49 -7.93
C PRO A 72 18.42 -13.80 -7.74
N GLU A 73 17.31 -14.54 -7.84
CA GLU A 73 15.94 -13.98 -7.81
C GLU A 73 15.58 -13.30 -6.48
N ALA A 74 16.19 -13.72 -5.36
CA ALA A 74 15.98 -13.09 -4.06
C ALA A 74 16.37 -11.59 -4.06
N ALA A 75 17.43 -11.21 -4.77
CA ALA A 75 17.86 -9.81 -4.89
C ALA A 75 16.88 -8.99 -5.74
N GLY A 76 16.30 -9.58 -6.78
CA GLY A 76 15.25 -8.96 -7.58
C GLY A 76 13.98 -8.70 -6.76
N TYR A 77 13.62 -9.63 -5.87
CA TYR A 77 12.46 -9.50 -5.02
C TYR A 77 12.64 -8.48 -3.90
N GLU A 78 13.81 -8.46 -3.24
CA GLU A 78 14.13 -7.43 -2.24
C GLU A 78 14.06 -6.04 -2.88
N PHE A 79 14.67 -5.86 -4.06
CA PHE A 79 14.63 -4.61 -4.81
C PHE A 79 13.21 -4.20 -5.22
N GLN A 80 12.39 -5.15 -5.68
CA GLN A 80 10.99 -4.89 -6.04
C GLN A 80 10.12 -4.58 -4.81
N SER A 81 10.33 -5.29 -3.70
CA SER A 81 9.63 -5.03 -2.45
C SER A 81 9.96 -3.64 -1.92
N HIS A 82 11.22 -3.20 -2.04
CA HIS A 82 11.64 -1.85 -1.70
C HIS A 82 10.91 -0.81 -2.56
N GLY A 83 10.87 -1.00 -3.88
CA GLY A 83 10.16 -0.09 -4.78
C GLY A 83 8.65 0.00 -4.50
N ILE A 84 8.01 -1.12 -4.15
CA ILE A 84 6.59 -1.13 -3.73
C ILE A 84 6.43 -0.39 -2.40
N ILE A 85 7.31 -0.62 -1.42
CA ILE A 85 7.28 0.05 -0.12
C ILE A 85 7.38 1.57 -0.32
N GLU A 86 8.34 2.05 -1.11
CA GLU A 86 8.51 3.48 -1.39
C GLU A 86 7.27 4.09 -2.06
N MET A 87 6.67 3.38 -3.02
CA MET A 87 5.44 3.81 -3.68
C MET A 87 4.27 3.93 -2.67
N LEU A 88 4.11 2.93 -1.79
CA LEU A 88 3.08 2.95 -0.76
C LEU A 88 3.32 4.05 0.28
N GLU A 89 4.56 4.31 0.67
CA GLU A 89 4.93 5.40 1.58
C GLU A 89 4.59 6.77 0.99
N LYS A 90 4.87 6.99 -0.31
CA LYS A 90 4.48 8.23 -1.01
C LYS A 90 2.96 8.40 -1.06
N LEU A 91 2.21 7.32 -1.27
CA LEU A 91 0.74 7.36 -1.27
C LEU A 91 0.18 7.66 0.12
N LEU A 92 0.78 7.07 1.15
CA LEU A 92 0.41 7.33 2.54
C LEU A 92 0.57 8.81 2.88
N ASP A 93 1.73 9.40 2.57
CA ASP A 93 1.98 10.82 2.79
C ASP A 93 0.96 11.70 2.05
N LYS A 94 0.70 11.38 0.77
CA LYS A 94 -0.31 12.08 -0.02
C LYS A 94 -1.70 12.02 0.60
N PHE A 95 -2.15 10.85 1.07
CA PHE A 95 -3.48 10.70 1.67
C PHE A 95 -3.61 11.38 3.02
N ILE A 96 -2.54 11.41 3.82
CA ILE A 96 -2.51 12.19 5.06
C ILE A 96 -2.67 13.68 4.74
N ASN A 97 -1.93 14.19 3.75
CA ASN A 97 -2.03 15.58 3.31
C ASN A 97 -3.43 15.93 2.80
N GLU A 98 -4.01 15.10 1.93
CA GLU A 98 -5.36 15.30 1.38
C GLU A 98 -6.43 15.28 2.48
N ARG A 99 -6.33 14.38 3.47
CA ARG A 99 -7.22 14.34 4.62
C ARG A 99 -7.14 15.63 5.43
N THR A 100 -5.93 16.09 5.72
CA THR A 100 -5.72 17.32 6.48
C THR A 100 -6.18 18.57 5.71
N ASP A 101 -6.04 18.58 4.39
CA ASP A 101 -6.58 19.67 3.57
C ASP A 101 -8.12 19.67 3.61
N LEU A 102 -8.74 18.51 3.47
CA LEU A 102 -10.19 18.32 3.66
C LEU A 102 -10.67 18.85 5.03
N GLU A 103 -9.98 18.51 6.11
CA GLU A 103 -10.30 19.00 7.47
C GLU A 103 -10.25 20.53 7.54
N LYS A 104 -9.23 21.14 6.94
CA LYS A 104 -9.10 22.61 6.88
C LYS A 104 -10.18 23.25 6.03
N GLN A 105 -10.52 22.66 4.89
CA GLN A 105 -11.57 23.16 4.00
C GLN A 105 -12.94 23.10 4.67
N GLU A 106 -13.25 22.01 5.38
CA GLU A 106 -14.50 21.87 6.14
C GLU A 106 -14.55 22.89 7.29
N MET A 107 -13.44 23.09 8.01
CA MET A 107 -13.35 24.10 9.07
C MET A 107 -13.60 25.51 8.50
N ASN A 108 -12.93 25.89 7.41
CA ASN A 108 -13.14 27.19 6.76
C ASN A 108 -14.58 27.36 6.24
N SER A 109 -15.17 26.31 5.68
CA SER A 109 -16.55 26.34 5.17
C SER A 109 -17.58 26.47 6.30
N LYS A 110 -17.30 25.95 7.49
CA LYS A 110 -18.18 26.07 8.68
C LYS A 110 -18.02 27.37 9.44
N HIS A 111 -16.94 28.10 9.21
CA HIS A 111 -16.68 29.41 9.82
C HIS A 111 -16.95 30.61 8.88
N ALA A 112 -17.25 30.35 7.60
CA ALA A 112 -17.71 31.33 6.62
C ALA A 112 -19.24 31.50 6.69
#